data_AF-A0A0D1BYX3-F1
#
_entry.id   AF-A0A0D1BYX3-F1
#
_cell.length_a   1.000
_cell.length_b   1.000
_cell.length_c   1.000
_cell.angle_alpha   90.00
_cell.angle_beta   90.00
_cell.angle_gamma   90.00
#
_symmetry.space_group_name_H-M   'P 1'
#
loop_
_entity.id
_entity.type
_entity.pdbx_description
1 polymer ?
#
loop_
_entity_poly.entity_id
_entity_poly.type
_entity_poly.pdbx_seq_one_letter_code
_entity_poly.pdbx_strand_id
1 'polypeptide(L)'
;MSIETKILESERDEVQMLFERLASLNALAATLSDARLEIDEQNWFYNKLINDLTETRKKFGIWWDRSCEKYKLNLEDRHKYAVDFENKTIVIDNE
;
A
#
# COMPACT_ATOMS: atom_id res chain seq x y z
N MET A 1 10.57 24.06 -5.08
CA MET A 1 9.12 24.03 -5.39
C MET A 1 8.62 22.71 -4.86
N SER A 2 7.89 22.71 -3.75
CA SER A 2 7.32 21.46 -3.23
C SER A 2 6.25 20.99 -4.21
N ILE A 3 6.36 19.76 -4.71
CA ILE A 3 5.27 19.17 -5.49
C ILE A 3 4.16 18.84 -4.50
N GLU A 4 3.00 19.45 -4.68
CA GLU A 4 1.78 19.19 -3.94
C GLU A 4 0.65 19.01 -4.96
N THR A 5 0.13 17.78 -5.06
CA THR A 5 -0.88 17.40 -6.06
C THR A 5 -2.14 16.96 -5.36
N LYS A 6 -3.22 17.75 -5.46
CA LYS A 6 -4.52 17.38 -4.87
C LYS A 6 -5.14 16.20 -5.61
N ILE A 7 -5.64 15.23 -4.85
CA ILE A 7 -6.36 14.05 -5.33
C ILE A 7 -7.82 14.06 -4.86
N LEU A 8 -8.66 13.27 -5.51
CA LEU A 8 -10.05 13.11 -5.10
C LEU A 8 -10.12 12.34 -3.78
N GLU A 9 -11.16 12.61 -2.98
CA GLU A 9 -11.41 11.90 -1.73
C GLU A 9 -11.52 10.38 -1.95
N SER A 10 -12.24 9.95 -2.98
CA SER A 10 -12.34 8.54 -3.35
C SER A 10 -10.99 7.90 -3.70
N GLU A 11 -10.07 8.65 -4.30
CA GLU A 11 -8.73 8.15 -4.64
C GLU A 11 -7.87 8.02 -3.39
N ARG A 12 -7.95 9.01 -2.47
CA ARG A 12 -7.32 8.97 -1.15
C ARG A 12 -7.84 7.78 -0.35
N ASP A 13 -9.15 7.58 -0.31
CA ASP A 13 -9.79 6.49 0.44
C ASP A 13 -9.37 5.12 -0.11
N GLU A 14 -9.32 4.97 -1.45
CA GLU A 14 -8.87 3.73 -2.10
C GLU A 14 -7.44 3.37 -1.70
N VAL A 15 -6.50 4.31 -1.78
CA VAL A 15 -5.09 4.04 -1.46
C VAL A 15 -4.85 3.92 0.03
N GLN A 16 -5.58 4.66 0.86
CA GLN A 16 -5.53 4.52 2.31
C GLN A 16 -5.97 3.13 2.75
N MET A 17 -7.10 2.63 2.23
CA MET A 17 -7.56 1.27 2.50
C MET A 17 -6.52 0.22 2.11
N LEU A 18 -5.87 0.38 0.96
CA LEU A 18 -4.82 -0.54 0.52
C LEU A 18 -3.57 -0.47 1.41
N PHE A 19 -3.17 0.73 1.83
CA PHE A 19 -2.05 0.95 2.74
C PHE A 19 -2.30 0.31 4.11
N GLU A 20 -3.46 0.59 4.71
CA GLU A 20 -3.87 0.00 6.00
C GLU A 20 -3.97 -1.52 5.92
N ARG A 21 -4.47 -2.06 4.79
CA ARG A 21 -4.51 -3.50 4.55
C ARG A 21 -3.12 -4.11 4.49
N LEU A 22 -2.16 -3.48 3.81
CA LEU A 22 -0.76 -3.92 3.78
C LEU A 22 -0.14 -3.89 5.19
N ALA A 23 -0.33 -2.81 5.93
CA ALA A 23 0.15 -2.68 7.30
C ALA A 23 -0.42 -3.80 8.20
N SER A 24 -1.73 -4.03 8.12
CA SER A 24 -2.42 -5.08 8.88
C SER A 24 -1.92 -6.49 8.53
N LEU A 25 -1.72 -6.78 7.24
CA LEU A 25 -1.19 -8.06 6.79
C LEU A 25 0.27 -8.28 7.24
N ASN A 26 1.10 -7.25 7.21
CA ASN A 26 2.48 -7.32 7.71
C ASN A 26 2.51 -7.53 9.24
N ALA A 27 1.64 -6.84 9.99
CA ALA A 27 1.51 -7.04 11.43
C ALA A 27 1.03 -8.47 11.75
N LEU A 28 0.09 -9.00 10.97
CA LEU A 28 -0.36 -10.38 11.09
C LEU A 28 0.77 -11.37 10.78
N ALA A 29 1.59 -11.12 9.74
CA ALA A 29 2.75 -11.94 9.41
C ALA A 29 3.74 -12.03 10.56
N ALA A 30 4.05 -10.89 11.19
CA ALA A 30 4.92 -10.82 12.36
C ALA A 30 4.33 -11.61 13.53
N THR A 31 3.04 -11.43 13.82
CA THR A 31 2.35 -12.12 14.93
C THR A 31 2.29 -13.64 14.73
N LEU A 32 2.03 -14.10 13.50
CA LEU A 32 1.97 -15.52 13.18
C LEU A 32 3.32 -16.21 13.26
N SER A 33 4.42 -15.47 13.08
CA SER A 33 5.77 -16.02 13.19
C SER A 33 6.09 -16.51 14.61
N ASP A 34 5.45 -15.92 15.62
CA ASP A 34 5.59 -16.28 17.04
C ASP A 34 4.50 -17.24 17.54
N ALA A 35 3.53 -17.60 16.71
CA ALA A 35 2.39 -18.43 17.09
C ALA A 35 2.76 -19.93 17.09
N ARG A 36 2.33 -20.67 18.12
CA ARG A 36 2.41 -22.15 18.13
C ARG A 36 1.19 -22.73 17.42
N LEU A 37 1.29 -22.86 16.10
CA LEU A 37 0.29 -23.48 15.24
C LEU A 37 0.72 -24.90 14.87
N GLU A 38 -0.26 -25.76 14.55
CA GLU A 38 0.04 -27.02 13.87
C GLU A 38 0.59 -26.75 12.46
N ILE A 39 1.41 -27.66 11.92
CA ILE A 39 2.11 -27.45 10.63
C ILE A 39 1.13 -27.18 9.48
N ASP A 40 0.00 -27.90 9.44
CA ASP A 40 -1.00 -27.73 8.39
C ASP A 40 -1.71 -26.37 8.48
N GLU A 41 -1.98 -25.90 9.70
CA GLU A 41 -2.54 -24.56 9.93
C GLU A 41 -1.53 -23.49 9.51
N GLN A 42 -0.26 -23.63 9.91
CA GLN A 42 0.81 -22.70 9.55
C GLN A 42 0.96 -22.59 8.03
N ASN A 43 0.95 -23.72 7.30
CA ASN A 43 1.03 -23.74 5.85
C ASN A 43 -0.18 -23.08 5.19
N TRP A 44 -1.39 -23.38 5.67
CA TRP A 44 -2.61 -22.76 5.15
C TRP A 44 -2.61 -21.23 5.36
N PHE A 45 -2.29 -20.79 6.58
CA PHE A 45 -2.22 -19.36 6.92
C PHE A 45 -1.15 -18.66 6.09
N TYR A 46 0.05 -19.24 5.98
CA TYR A 46 1.13 -18.68 5.18
C TYR A 46 0.71 -18.48 3.72
N ASN A 47 0.16 -19.51 3.09
CA ASN A 47 -0.27 -19.44 1.69
C ASN A 47 -1.36 -18.36 1.48
N LYS A 48 -2.34 -18.29 2.38
CA LYS A 48 -3.39 -17.27 2.32
C LYS A 48 -2.82 -15.87 2.51
N LEU A 49 -1.93 -15.69 3.48
CA LEU A 49 -1.31 -14.42 3.79
C LEU A 49 -0.45 -13.89 2.63
N ILE A 50 0.36 -14.77 2.01
CA ILE A 50 1.18 -14.41 0.85
C ILE A 50 0.32 -14.03 -0.35
N ASN A 51 -0.78 -14.75 -0.59
CA ASN A 51 -1.73 -14.39 -1.64
C ASN A 51 -2.35 -13.02 -1.39
N ASP A 52 -2.89 -12.79 -0.18
CA ASP A 52 -3.51 -11.51 0.19
C ASP A 52 -2.51 -10.34 0.09
N LEU A 53 -1.27 -10.54 0.54
CA LEU A 53 -0.19 -9.55 0.42
C LEU A 53 0.12 -9.24 -1.04
N THR A 54 0.24 -10.27 -1.88
CA THR A 54 0.57 -10.12 -3.30
C THR A 54 -0.53 -9.38 -4.04
N GLU A 55 -1.79 -9.74 -3.82
CA GLU A 55 -2.94 -9.08 -4.42
C GLU A 55 -3.06 -7.62 -3.98
N THR A 56 -2.89 -7.35 -2.68
CA THR A 56 -2.97 -5.99 -2.13
C THR A 56 -1.84 -5.12 -2.67
N ARG A 57 -0.59 -5.64 -2.70
CA ARG A 57 0.55 -4.93 -3.31
C ARG A 57 0.33 -4.63 -4.78
N LYS A 58 -0.24 -5.58 -5.55
CA LYS A 58 -0.56 -5.36 -6.96
C LYS A 58 -1.59 -4.25 -7.14
N LYS A 59 -2.65 -4.23 -6.33
CA LYS A 59 -3.68 -3.16 -6.36
C LYS A 59 -3.08 -1.80 -5.99
N PHE A 60 -2.24 -1.74 -4.96
CA PHE A 60 -1.51 -0.55 -4.56
C PHE A 60 -0.57 -0.06 -5.67
N GLY A 61 0.12 -0.99 -6.33
CA GLY A 61 0.82 -0.80 -7.59
C GLY A 61 -0.04 -0.08 -8.62
N ILE A 62 -1.13 -0.72 -9.04
CA ILE A 62 -2.02 -0.20 -10.08
C ILE A 62 -2.61 1.18 -9.73
N TRP A 63 -2.91 1.45 -8.45
CA TRP A 63 -3.39 2.77 -8.02
C TRP A 63 -2.37 3.87 -8.32
N TRP A 64 -1.12 3.64 -7.97
CA TRP A 64 -0.06 4.61 -8.21
C TRP A 64 0.28 4.77 -9.70
N ASP A 65 0.22 3.70 -10.49
CA ASP A 65 0.44 3.80 -11.95
C ASP A 65 -0.60 4.73 -12.57
N ARG A 66 -1.88 4.52 -12.22
CA ARG A 66 -3.00 5.38 -12.63
C ARG A 66 -2.82 6.82 -12.15
N SER A 67 -2.37 7.01 -10.90
CA SER A 67 -2.19 8.35 -10.31
C SER A 67 -1.03 9.11 -10.96
N CYS A 68 0.10 8.45 -11.22
CA CYS A 68 1.23 9.07 -11.91
C CYS A 68 0.85 9.50 -13.33
N GLU A 69 0.13 8.66 -14.07
CA GLU A 69 -0.38 9.02 -15.40
C GLU A 69 -1.37 10.18 -15.34
N LYS A 70 -2.39 10.09 -14.47
CA LYS A 70 -3.46 11.09 -14.34
C LYS A 70 -2.93 12.47 -13.94
N TYR A 71 -1.99 12.52 -13.00
CA TYR A 71 -1.45 13.74 -12.43
C TYR A 71 -0.10 14.17 -13.01
N LYS A 72 0.37 13.46 -14.06
CA LYS A 72 1.66 13.72 -14.74
C LYS A 72 2.86 13.72 -13.78
N LEU A 73 2.82 12.82 -12.81
CA LEU A 73 3.95 12.58 -11.90
C LEU A 73 4.97 11.66 -12.59
N ASN A 74 6.24 11.75 -12.20
CA ASN A 74 7.27 10.90 -12.79
C ASN A 74 7.12 9.46 -12.26
N LEU A 75 6.74 8.52 -13.12
CA LEU A 75 6.56 7.12 -12.76
C LEU A 75 7.87 6.49 -12.24
N GLU A 76 9.03 6.89 -12.77
CA GLU A 76 10.33 6.37 -12.33
C GLU A 76 10.68 6.80 -10.90
N ASP A 77 10.16 7.96 -10.48
CA ASP A 77 10.34 8.53 -9.14
C ASP A 77 9.19 8.17 -8.19
N ARG A 78 8.34 7.21 -8.53
CA ARG A 78 7.14 6.89 -7.72
C ARG A 78 7.47 6.55 -6.26
N HIS A 79 8.64 5.97 -6.00
CA HIS A 79 9.12 5.67 -4.66
C HIS A 79 9.40 6.91 -3.80
N LYS A 80 9.51 8.10 -4.41
CA LYS A 80 9.71 9.39 -3.73
C LYS A 80 8.40 10.10 -3.42
N TYR A 81 7.26 9.56 -3.83
CA TYR A 81 5.96 10.18 -3.56
C TYR A 81 5.29 9.51 -2.37
N ALA A 82 4.69 10.33 -1.52
CA ALA A 82 3.81 9.91 -0.44
C ALA A 82 2.44 10.55 -0.59
N VAL A 83 1.41 9.86 -0.10
CA VAL A 83 0.06 10.42 0.01
C VAL A 83 -0.10 11.00 1.42
N ASP A 84 -0.33 12.30 1.49
CA ASP A 84 -0.87 12.95 2.68
C ASP A 84 -2.37 12.67 2.72
N PHE A 85 -2.75 11.74 3.59
CA PHE A 85 -4.14 11.31 3.75
C PHE A 85 -5.03 12.38 4.37
N GLU A 86 -4.48 13.30 5.16
CA GLU A 86 -5.25 14.38 5.82
C GLU A 86 -5.59 15.47 4.81
N ASN A 87 -4.60 15.91 4.04
CA ASN A 87 -4.75 16.98 3.06
C ASN A 87 -5.23 16.50 1.69
N LYS A 88 -5.32 15.18 1.47
CA LYS A 88 -5.69 14.55 0.20
C LYS A 88 -4.76 15.00 -0.92
N THR A 89 -3.46 14.92 -0.67
CA THR A 89 -2.42 15.38 -1.59
C THR A 89 -1.32 14.34 -1.76
N ILE A 90 -0.79 14.25 -2.98
CA ILE A 90 0.49 13.58 -3.23
C ILE A 90 1.60 14.60 -3.09
N VAL A 91 2.61 14.28 -2.28
CA VAL A 91 3.78 15.11 -2.00
C VAL A 91 5.06 14.33 -2.29
N ILE A 92 6.17 15.03 -2.55
CA ILE A 92 7.49 14.38 -2.52
C ILE A 92 7.88 14.18 -1.07
N ASP A 93 8.12 12.94 -0.70
CA ASP A 93 8.73 12.56 0.55
C ASP A 93 10.24 12.75 0.43
N ASN A 94 10.77 13.78 1.09
CA ASN A 94 12.20 14.00 1.23
C ASN A 94 12.61 13.46 2.59
N GLU A 95 12.61 12.13 2.75
CA GLU A 95 13.30 11.49 3.89
C GLU A 95 14.81 11.84 3.89
#